data_AF-A0A0G1CJQ4-F1
#
_entry.id   AF-A0A0G1CJQ4-F1
#
_cell.length_a   1.000
_cell.length_b   1.000
_cell.length_c   1.000
_cell.angle_alpha   90.00
_cell.angle_beta   90.00
_cell.angle_gamma   90.00
#
_symmetry.space_group_name_H-M   'P 1'
#
loop_
_entity.id
_entity.type
_entity.pdbx_description
1 polymer ?
#
loop_
_entity_poly.entity_id
_entity_poly.type
_entity_poly.pdbx_seq_one_letter_code
_entity_poly.pdbx_strand_id
1 'polypeptide(L)'
;MSGLKVVATVIGLGLLCFLLYVAYTPKQNTSVPNEQSLNSEEEVSVQYGEENRLLQDIQTQLSFGSRYSGMPGHSEVIKWITNELATSTWTVEKQEWVHTQNDDEQFSFVNIVGRFTPEKTNRIILGAHYDSRAHADQDKNYGDAPVPGANDSASQSVETVRFRVFCSTRD
;
A
#
# COMPACT_ATOMS: atom_id res chain seq x y z
N MET A 1 46.86 -57.29 -25.64
CA MET A 1 45.45 -57.03 -26.04
C MET A 1 44.65 -56.21 -25.01
N SER A 2 45.26 -55.66 -23.96
CA SER A 2 44.58 -54.88 -22.91
C SER A 2 44.60 -53.37 -23.15
N GLY A 3 45.69 -52.81 -23.70
CA GLY A 3 45.84 -51.35 -23.89
C GLY A 3 44.84 -50.73 -24.87
N LEU A 4 44.55 -51.40 -25.99
CA LEU A 4 43.63 -50.88 -27.01
C LEU A 4 42.17 -50.80 -26.51
N LYS A 5 41.77 -51.72 -25.64
CA LYS A 5 40.44 -51.71 -25.01
C LYS A 5 40.33 -50.56 -24.00
N VAL A 6 41.37 -50.31 -23.21
CA VAL A 6 41.39 -49.21 -22.24
C VAL A 6 41.35 -47.85 -22.94
N VAL A 7 42.10 -47.68 -24.04
CA VAL A 7 42.07 -46.44 -24.84
C VAL A 7 40.69 -46.22 -25.45
N ALA A 8 40.06 -47.26 -26.00
CA ALA A 8 38.71 -47.15 -26.56
C ALA A 8 37.65 -46.82 -25.48
N THR A 9 37.77 -47.37 -24.27
CA THR A 9 36.84 -47.07 -23.17
C THR A 9 37.01 -45.64 -22.65
N VAL A 10 38.23 -45.12 -22.53
CA VAL A 10 38.48 -43.74 -22.08
C VAL A 10 37.99 -42.73 -23.11
N ILE A 11 38.22 -42.98 -24.40
CA ILE A 11 37.69 -42.15 -25.50
C ILE A 11 36.16 -42.19 -25.52
N GLY A 12 35.57 -43.38 -25.32
CA GLY A 12 34.11 -43.55 -25.26
C GLY A 12 33.46 -42.80 -24.10
N LEU A 13 34.03 -42.86 -22.90
CA LEU A 13 33.56 -42.09 -21.74
C LEU A 13 33.75 -40.58 -21.94
N GLY A 14 34.87 -40.16 -22.53
CA GLY A 14 35.10 -38.75 -22.87
C GLY A 14 34.08 -38.21 -23.86
N LEU A 15 33.76 -38.96 -24.91
CA LEU A 15 32.72 -38.61 -25.89
C LEU A 15 31.32 -38.58 -25.26
N LEU A 16 31.00 -39.52 -24.37
CA LEU A 16 29.71 -39.54 -23.68
C LEU A 16 29.57 -38.33 -22.74
N CYS A 17 30.60 -38.00 -21.96
CA CYS A 17 30.60 -36.81 -21.10
C CYS A 17 30.51 -35.52 -21.91
N PHE A 18 31.17 -35.45 -23.08
CA PHE A 18 31.07 -34.30 -23.97
C PHE A 18 29.66 -34.15 -24.57
N LEU A 19 29.03 -35.25 -24.99
CA LEU A 19 27.66 -35.25 -25.50
C LEU A 19 26.64 -34.85 -24.42
N LEU A 20 26.82 -35.32 -23.18
CA LEU A 20 25.99 -34.91 -22.04
C LEU A 20 26.20 -33.44 -21.68
N TYR A 21 27.43 -32.93 -21.77
CA TYR A 21 27.73 -31.52 -21.54
C TYR A 21 27.07 -30.63 -22.60
N VAL A 22 27.17 -30.97 -23.90
CA VAL A 22 26.52 -30.22 -24.98
C VAL A 22 24.99 -30.25 -24.83
N ALA A 23 24.39 -31.38 -24.45
CA ALA A 23 22.96 -31.48 -24.18
C ALA A 23 22.51 -30.69 -22.92
N TYR A 24 23.42 -30.51 -21.95
CA TYR A 24 23.17 -29.72 -20.73
C TYR A 24 23.40 -28.22 -20.92
N THR A 25 24.07 -27.78 -22.00
CA THR A 25 24.18 -26.34 -22.26
C THR A 25 22.78 -25.77 -22.55
N PRO A 26 22.29 -24.82 -21.73
CA PRO A 26 21.01 -24.19 -21.98
C PRO A 26 21.11 -23.46 -23.32
N LYS A 27 20.21 -23.82 -24.25
CA LYS A 27 20.06 -23.13 -25.53
C LYS A 27 19.70 -21.68 -25.22
N GLN A 28 20.66 -20.77 -25.29
CA GLN A 28 20.35 -19.35 -25.20
C GLN A 28 19.48 -19.00 -26.41
N ASN A 29 18.19 -18.78 -26.14
CA ASN A 29 17.28 -18.21 -27.12
C ASN A 29 17.71 -16.76 -27.36
N THR A 30 18.60 -16.55 -28.33
CA THR A 30 18.79 -15.24 -28.97
C THR A 30 17.67 -15.03 -29.98
N SER A 31 16.42 -15.12 -29.53
CA SER A 31 15.34 -14.34 -30.15
C SER A 31 15.30 -13.05 -29.35
N VAL A 32 15.99 -12.03 -29.86
CA VAL A 32 15.77 -10.64 -29.42
C VAL A 32 14.26 -10.42 -29.53
N PRO A 33 13.54 -10.14 -28.42
CA PRO A 33 12.15 -9.74 -28.53
C PRO A 33 12.13 -8.46 -29.35
N ASN A 34 11.43 -8.48 -30.48
CA ASN A 34 11.16 -7.29 -31.27
C ASN A 34 10.46 -6.27 -30.35
N GLU A 35 11.11 -5.15 -30.06
CA GLU A 35 10.59 -4.02 -29.26
C GLU A 35 9.50 -3.23 -30.00
N GLN A 36 8.59 -3.93 -30.68
CA GLN A 36 7.41 -3.36 -31.29
C GLN A 36 6.27 -4.37 -31.22
N SER A 37 5.58 -4.43 -30.09
CA SER A 37 4.11 -4.49 -30.01
C SER A 37 3.64 -4.69 -28.58
N LEU A 38 2.59 -3.93 -28.23
CA LEU A 38 1.81 -3.92 -27.00
C LEU A 38 2.32 -3.00 -25.88
N ASN A 39 2.40 -1.71 -26.21
CA ASN A 39 1.70 -0.72 -25.38
C ASN A 39 0.20 -1.11 -25.35
N SER A 40 -0.16 -2.01 -24.44
CA SER A 40 -1.46 -1.95 -23.80
C SER A 40 -1.20 -1.40 -22.41
N GLU A 41 -0.99 -0.09 -22.35
CA GLU A 41 -1.37 0.66 -21.16
C GLU A 41 -2.86 0.35 -20.99
N GLU A 42 -3.17 -0.56 -20.08
CA GLU A 42 -4.52 -0.70 -19.56
C GLU A 42 -4.79 0.64 -18.89
N GLU A 43 -5.42 1.56 -19.65
CA GLU A 43 -5.89 2.83 -19.14
C GLU A 43 -6.91 2.48 -18.07
N VAL A 44 -6.45 2.43 -16.82
CA VAL A 44 -7.31 2.37 -15.65
C VAL A 44 -8.18 3.61 -15.77
N SER A 45 -9.41 3.43 -16.21
CA SER A 45 -10.39 4.49 -16.34
C SER A 45 -10.67 5.04 -14.94
N VAL A 46 -9.92 6.05 -14.53
CA VAL A 46 -10.21 6.85 -13.34
C VAL A 46 -11.49 7.61 -13.68
N GLN A 47 -12.57 7.26 -12.99
CA GLN A 47 -13.86 7.88 -13.20
C GLN A 47 -13.79 9.35 -12.75
N TYR A 48 -13.88 10.28 -13.71
CA TYR A 48 -13.86 11.74 -13.51
C TYR A 48 -14.97 12.31 -12.58
N GLY A 49 -15.83 11.47 -11.99
CA GLY A 49 -16.79 11.86 -10.96
C GLY A 49 -16.21 11.90 -9.53
N GLU A 50 -14.99 11.42 -9.32
CA GLU A 50 -14.39 11.28 -7.98
C GLU A 50 -13.84 12.59 -7.40
N GLU A 51 -13.43 13.55 -8.21
CA GLU A 51 -12.85 14.83 -7.72
C GLU A 51 -13.84 15.62 -6.85
N ASN A 52 -15.10 15.71 -7.27
CA ASN A 52 -16.15 16.36 -6.49
C ASN A 52 -16.40 15.65 -5.15
N ARG A 53 -16.27 14.31 -5.13
CA ARG A 53 -16.45 13.51 -3.93
C ARG A 53 -15.28 13.65 -2.97
N LEU A 54 -14.03 13.60 -3.45
CA LEU A 54 -12.83 13.79 -2.63
C LEU A 54 -12.87 15.16 -1.93
N LEU A 55 -13.23 16.21 -2.67
CA LEU A 55 -13.35 17.55 -2.08
C LEU A 55 -14.47 17.61 -1.03
N GLN A 56 -15.62 16.97 -1.27
CA GLN A 56 -16.72 16.88 -0.30
C GLN A 56 -16.33 16.08 0.96
N ASP A 57 -15.58 15.00 0.81
CA ASP A 57 -15.08 14.20 1.93
C ASP A 57 -14.06 15.00 2.77
N ILE A 58 -13.17 15.77 2.12
CA ILE A 58 -12.26 16.69 2.80
C ILE A 58 -13.06 17.75 3.58
N GLN A 59 -14.05 18.37 2.94
CA GLN A 59 -14.93 19.33 3.61
C GLN A 59 -15.69 18.71 4.79
N THR A 60 -16.12 17.46 4.65
CA THR A 60 -16.76 16.69 5.71
C THR A 60 -15.82 16.52 6.90
N GLN A 61 -14.57 16.07 6.67
CA GLN A 61 -13.59 15.97 7.75
C GLN A 61 -13.28 17.31 8.41
N LEU A 62 -13.16 18.38 7.63
CA LEU A 62 -12.93 19.73 8.16
C LEU A 62 -14.12 20.23 8.99
N SER A 63 -15.35 19.84 8.64
CA SER A 63 -16.57 20.21 9.37
C SER A 63 -16.64 19.62 10.78
N PHE A 64 -15.87 18.56 11.06
CA PHE A 64 -15.74 17.99 12.42
C PHE A 64 -14.94 18.89 13.37
N GLY A 65 -14.28 19.94 12.85
CA GLY A 65 -13.43 20.84 13.63
C GLY A 65 -12.04 20.25 13.85
N SER A 66 -11.42 20.58 14.99
CA SER A 66 -10.08 20.11 15.35
C SER A 66 -10.08 18.61 15.64
N ARG A 67 -9.09 17.90 15.08
CA ARG A 67 -8.99 16.44 15.10
C ARG A 67 -7.75 15.95 15.84
N TYR A 68 -7.13 16.76 16.70
CA TYR A 68 -6.09 16.25 17.63
C TYR A 68 -6.75 15.40 18.74
N SER A 69 -5.97 14.52 19.36
CA SER A 69 -6.46 13.61 20.41
C SER A 69 -7.16 14.36 21.54
N GLY A 70 -8.26 13.78 22.04
CA GLY A 70 -9.11 14.36 23.08
C GLY A 70 -10.22 15.30 22.58
N MET A 71 -10.17 15.76 21.33
CA MET A 71 -11.22 16.63 20.78
C MET A 71 -12.42 15.87 20.22
N PRO A 72 -13.64 16.45 20.24
CA PRO A 72 -14.82 15.83 19.63
C PRO A 72 -14.62 15.47 18.15
N GLY A 73 -13.93 16.34 17.39
CA GLY A 73 -13.66 16.11 15.98
C GLY A 73 -12.81 14.88 15.71
N HIS A 74 -11.91 14.50 16.63
CA HIS A 74 -11.13 13.26 16.54
C HIS A 74 -12.02 12.01 16.62
N SER A 75 -13.04 12.02 17.48
CA SER A 75 -13.98 10.90 17.58
C SER A 75 -14.87 10.79 16.35
N GLU A 76 -15.33 11.92 15.81
CA GLU A 76 -16.15 11.94 14.59
C GLU A 76 -15.36 11.49 13.35
N VAL A 77 -14.11 11.91 13.19
CA VAL A 77 -13.29 11.44 12.07
C VAL A 77 -12.97 9.94 12.17
N ILE A 78 -12.71 9.40 13.37
CA ILE A 78 -12.54 7.95 13.56
C ILE A 78 -13.78 7.19 13.11
N LYS A 79 -14.96 7.65 13.54
CA LYS A 79 -16.24 7.05 13.17
C LYS A 79 -16.47 7.12 11.66
N TRP A 80 -16.21 8.28 11.05
CA TRP A 80 -16.33 8.49 9.61
C TRP A 80 -15.41 7.54 8.83
N ILE A 81 -14.11 7.52 9.11
CA ILE A 81 -13.14 6.64 8.43
C ILE A 81 -13.54 5.17 8.59
N THR A 82 -13.91 4.76 9.81
CA THR A 82 -14.33 3.37 10.08
C THR A 82 -15.54 2.97 9.24
N ASN A 83 -16.54 3.85 9.14
CA ASN A 83 -17.74 3.60 8.35
C ASN A 83 -17.41 3.54 6.85
N GLU A 84 -16.63 4.49 6.34
CA GLU A 84 -16.27 4.52 4.93
C GLU A 84 -15.46 3.28 4.53
N LEU A 85 -14.48 2.86 5.34
CA LEU A 85 -13.72 1.63 5.12
C LEU A 85 -14.58 0.37 5.25
N ALA A 86 -15.59 0.36 6.11
CA ALA A 86 -16.49 -0.80 6.25
C ALA A 86 -17.31 -1.03 4.99
N THR A 87 -17.59 0.03 4.21
CA THR A 87 -18.30 -0.09 2.93
C THR A 87 -17.43 -0.64 1.80
N SER A 88 -16.10 -0.50 1.88
CA SER A 88 -15.17 -0.80 0.78
C SER A 88 -14.23 -1.98 1.05
N THR A 89 -13.96 -2.32 2.31
CA THR A 89 -12.94 -3.31 2.69
C THR A 89 -13.54 -4.59 3.27
N TRP A 90 -12.77 -5.68 3.26
CA TRP A 90 -13.24 -6.96 3.80
C TRP A 90 -13.41 -6.95 5.31
N THR A 91 -12.45 -6.34 6.00
CA THR A 91 -12.43 -6.20 7.45
C THR A 91 -11.90 -4.83 7.82
N VAL A 92 -12.48 -4.23 8.85
CA VAL A 92 -11.96 -3.03 9.51
C VAL A 92 -11.62 -3.37 10.95
N GLU A 93 -10.39 -3.08 11.36
CA GLU A 93 -9.90 -3.25 12.72
C GLU A 93 -9.51 -1.89 13.30
N LYS A 94 -9.90 -1.64 14.56
CA LYS A 94 -9.37 -0.50 15.33
C LYS A 94 -8.32 -1.02 16.30
N GLN A 95 -7.14 -0.42 16.27
CA GLN A 95 -6.06 -0.71 17.20
C GLN A 95 -5.96 0.48 18.16
N GLU A 96 -6.38 0.27 19.40
CA GLU A 96 -6.55 1.33 20.39
C GLU A 96 -5.49 1.18 21.48
N TRP A 97 -4.86 2.29 21.86
CA TRP A 97 -3.92 2.33 22.98
C TRP A 97 -3.92 3.70 23.66
N VAL A 98 -3.40 3.75 24.87
CA VAL A 98 -3.17 4.98 25.62
C VAL A 98 -1.67 5.19 25.75
N HIS A 99 -1.19 6.39 25.43
CA HIS A 99 0.17 6.81 25.70
C HIS A 99 0.17 7.80 26.87
N THR A 100 1.07 7.60 27.81
CA THR A 100 1.30 8.52 28.91
C THR A 100 2.60 9.25 28.63
N GLN A 101 2.54 10.56 28.40
CA GLN A 101 3.74 11.36 28.15
C GLN A 101 4.43 11.76 29.46
N ASN A 102 3.64 12.17 30.45
CA ASN A 102 4.04 12.44 31.84
C ASN A 102 2.94 11.94 32.78
N ASP A 103 3.21 11.85 34.09
CA ASP A 103 2.29 11.22 35.07
C ASP A 103 0.83 11.75 35.04
N ASP A 104 0.61 12.96 34.53
CA ASP A 104 -0.70 13.60 34.46
C ASP A 104 -1.31 13.71 33.05
N GLU A 105 -0.59 13.31 31.99
CA GLU A 105 -1.01 13.52 30.60
C GLU A 105 -1.13 12.21 29.83
N GLN A 106 -2.38 11.83 29.54
CA GLN A 106 -2.74 10.62 28.80
C GLN A 106 -3.41 10.96 27.47
N PHE A 107 -2.93 10.31 26.41
CA PHE A 107 -3.45 10.46 25.05
C PHE A 107 -4.00 9.13 24.55
N SER A 108 -5.27 9.15 24.15
CA SER A 108 -5.89 8.00 23.49
C SER A 108 -5.59 8.04 22.00
N PHE A 109 -5.06 6.95 21.48
CA PHE A 109 -4.71 6.78 20.08
C PHE A 109 -5.46 5.62 19.46
N VAL A 110 -5.80 5.77 18.18
CA VAL A 110 -6.54 4.76 17.41
C VAL A 110 -5.95 4.67 16.01
N ASN A 111 -5.39 3.52 15.63
CA ASN A 111 -5.17 3.21 14.22
C ASN A 111 -6.40 2.51 13.66
N ILE A 112 -6.77 2.83 12.42
CA ILE A 112 -7.89 2.21 11.72
C ILE A 112 -7.32 1.47 10.52
N VAL A 113 -7.48 0.15 10.49
CA VAL A 113 -6.89 -0.73 9.47
C VAL A 113 -8.00 -1.41 8.68
N GLY A 114 -8.23 -0.91 7.47
CA GLY A 114 -9.04 -1.58 6.46
C GLY A 114 -8.20 -2.58 5.68
N ARG A 115 -8.71 -3.81 5.46
CA ARG A 115 -8.00 -4.84 4.68
C ARG A 115 -8.81 -5.29 3.49
N PHE A 116 -8.17 -5.30 2.34
CA PHE A 116 -8.65 -6.01 1.15
C PHE A 116 -8.03 -7.42 1.13
N THR A 117 -8.81 -8.42 0.70
CA THR A 117 -8.38 -9.83 0.52
C THR A 117 -7.43 -10.33 1.62
N PRO A 118 -7.88 -10.37 2.89
CA PRO A 118 -7.03 -10.58 4.06
C PRO A 118 -6.26 -11.91 4.06
N GLU A 119 -6.71 -12.89 3.29
CA GLU A 119 -6.08 -14.20 3.10
C GLU A 119 -4.81 -14.19 2.22
N LYS A 120 -4.56 -13.11 1.47
CA LYS A 120 -3.37 -12.98 0.62
C LYS A 120 -2.15 -12.55 1.44
N THR A 121 -1.00 -13.14 1.12
CA THR A 121 0.26 -12.91 1.85
C THR A 121 1.16 -11.86 1.21
N ASN A 122 1.05 -11.63 -0.10
CA ASN A 122 1.71 -10.51 -0.78
C ASN A 122 0.86 -9.27 -0.60
N ARG A 123 1.39 -8.25 0.10
CA ARG A 123 0.61 -7.08 0.54
C ARG A 123 1.29 -5.78 0.14
N ILE A 124 0.46 -4.79 -0.20
CA ILE A 124 0.83 -3.39 -0.26
C ILE A 124 0.13 -2.71 0.92
N ILE A 125 0.83 -1.78 1.57
CA ILE A 125 0.26 -0.95 2.64
C ILE A 125 0.19 0.47 2.13
N LEU A 126 -1.00 1.06 2.21
CA LEU A 126 -1.23 2.48 2.05
C LEU A 126 -1.64 3.04 3.40
N GLY A 127 -1.09 4.19 3.75
CA GLY A 127 -1.32 4.80 5.05
C GLY A 127 -1.20 6.31 4.97
N ALA A 128 -2.03 6.97 5.76
CA ALA A 128 -2.02 8.40 5.99
C ALA A 128 -2.41 8.66 7.44
N HIS A 129 -1.93 9.76 8.00
CA HIS A 129 -2.46 10.26 9.27
C HIS A 129 -3.76 11.02 9.03
N TYR A 130 -4.63 11.08 10.05
CA TYR A 130 -5.96 11.71 9.95
C TYR A 130 -6.22 12.73 11.06
N ASP A 131 -5.41 12.72 12.12
CA ASP A 131 -5.43 13.72 13.17
C ASP A 131 -4.86 15.05 12.67
N SER A 132 -5.33 16.15 13.25
CA SER A 132 -4.81 17.49 12.96
C SER A 132 -3.90 17.95 14.09
N ARG A 133 -3.02 18.91 13.81
CA ARG A 133 -2.11 19.46 14.84
C ARG A 133 -2.88 20.35 15.84
N ALA A 134 -2.57 20.21 17.12
CA ALA A 134 -3.17 21.02 18.18
C ALA A 134 -2.72 22.49 18.16
N HIS A 135 -1.54 22.77 17.61
CA HIS A 135 -0.93 24.10 17.55
C HIS A 135 -0.37 24.39 16.15
N ALA A 136 -0.64 25.60 15.66
CA ALA A 136 -0.10 26.16 14.44
C ALA A 136 1.25 26.85 14.72
N ASP A 137 2.19 26.12 15.29
CA ASP A 137 3.53 26.58 15.72
C ASP A 137 4.34 27.40 14.69
N GLN A 138 4.05 27.26 13.40
CA GLN A 138 4.67 28.02 12.31
C GLN A 138 3.95 29.35 11.99
N ASP A 139 2.78 29.60 12.57
CA ASP A 139 2.02 30.85 12.43
C ASP A 139 2.56 31.91 13.41
N LYS A 140 2.91 33.08 12.86
CA LYS A 140 3.50 34.17 13.64
C LYS A 140 2.51 34.86 14.58
N ASN A 141 1.22 34.79 14.28
CA ASN A 141 0.16 35.51 14.99
C ASN A 141 -0.73 34.58 15.82
N TYR A 142 -0.88 33.32 15.37
CA TYR A 142 -1.83 32.35 15.94
C TYR A 142 -1.16 31.01 16.27
N GLY A 143 0.05 31.04 16.84
CA GLY A 143 0.84 29.85 17.15
C GLY A 143 0.12 28.79 17.99
N ASP A 144 -0.72 29.21 18.94
CA ASP A 144 -1.44 28.31 19.84
C ASP A 144 -2.75 27.78 19.25
N ALA A 145 -3.20 28.31 18.10
CA ALA A 145 -4.46 27.90 17.49
C ALA A 145 -4.36 26.50 16.84
N PRO A 146 -5.41 25.67 16.88
CA PRO A 146 -5.42 24.40 16.18
C PRO A 146 -5.31 24.56 14.67
N VAL A 147 -4.52 23.68 14.04
CA VAL A 147 -4.40 23.65 12.58
C VAL A 147 -5.66 22.97 12.00
N PRO A 148 -6.35 23.57 11.02
CA PRO A 148 -7.53 22.95 10.40
C PRO A 148 -7.25 21.59 9.73
N GLY A 149 -6.02 21.38 9.25
CA GLY A 149 -5.55 20.08 8.73
C GLY A 149 -6.17 19.67 7.40
N ALA A 150 -6.42 20.60 6.48
CA ALA A 150 -6.98 20.28 5.16
C ALA A 150 -6.00 19.47 4.30
N ASN A 151 -4.76 19.96 4.17
CA ASN A 151 -3.72 19.29 3.41
C ASN A 151 -2.87 18.35 4.28
N ASP A 152 -2.57 18.78 5.51
CA ASP A 152 -1.79 18.04 6.50
C ASP A 152 -2.74 17.23 7.39
N SER A 153 -3.48 16.30 6.77
CA SER A 153 -4.41 15.31 7.37
C SER A 153 -5.49 14.90 6.35
N ALA A 154 -6.48 15.77 6.12
CA ALA A 154 -7.73 15.37 5.48
C ALA A 154 -7.54 14.91 4.03
N SER A 155 -6.74 15.61 3.21
CA SER A 155 -6.51 15.23 1.82
C SER A 155 -5.96 13.80 1.67
N GLN A 156 -4.89 13.49 2.39
CA GLN A 156 -4.19 12.20 2.32
C GLN A 156 -5.03 11.08 2.93
N SER A 157 -5.72 11.35 4.05
CA SER A 157 -6.59 10.34 4.67
C SER A 157 -7.81 10.02 3.81
N VAL A 158 -8.45 11.03 3.20
CA VAL A 158 -9.57 10.83 2.26
C VAL A 158 -9.09 10.04 1.05
N GLU A 159 -7.98 10.41 0.43
CA GLU A 159 -7.42 9.69 -0.72
C GLU A 159 -7.15 8.23 -0.36
N THR A 160 -6.55 7.96 0.80
CA THR A 160 -6.29 6.60 1.28
C THR A 160 -7.58 5.80 1.52
N VAL A 161 -8.61 6.42 2.11
CA VAL A 161 -9.93 5.78 2.34
C VAL A 161 -10.66 5.49 1.03
N ARG A 162 -10.48 6.34 0.03
CA ARG A 162 -11.09 6.18 -1.30
C ARG A 162 -10.29 5.33 -2.25
N PHE A 163 -9.04 5.04 -1.93
CA PHE A 163 -8.23 4.15 -2.74
C PHE A 163 -8.89 2.78 -2.83
N ARG A 164 -9.34 2.45 -4.04
CA ARG A 164 -9.94 1.18 -4.37
C ARG A 164 -8.99 0.43 -5.27
N VAL A 165 -8.47 -0.69 -4.77
CA VAL A 165 -7.86 -1.68 -5.64
C VAL A 165 -9.02 -2.33 -6.41
N PHE A 166 -9.07 -2.13 -7.73
CA PHE A 166 -9.91 -2.92 -8.65
C PHE A 166 -9.40 -4.37 -8.67
N CYS A 167 -9.60 -5.10 -7.59
CA CYS A 167 -9.33 -6.53 -7.49
C CYS A 167 -10.60 -7.19 -7.01
N SER A 168 -11.48 -7.48 -7.97
CA SER A 168 -12.78 -8.12 -7.80
C SER A 168 -13.72 -7.37 -6.85
N THR A 169 -14.84 -6.90 -7.37
CA THR A 169 -15.98 -6.52 -6.54
C THR A 169 -16.28 -7.66 -5.56
N ARG A 170 -16.71 -7.28 -4.35
CA ARG A 170 -17.42 -8.20 -3.46
C ARG A 170 -18.73 -8.55 -4.17
N ASP A 171 -18.67 -9.59 -4.99
CA ASP A 171 -19.84 -10.33 -5.44
C ASP A 171 -20.21 -11.38 -4.37
#